data_AF-A0A6N9SHJ1-F1
#
_entry.id   AF-A0A6N9SHJ1-F1
#
_cell.length_a   1.000
_cell.length_b   1.000
_cell.length_c   1.000
_cell.angle_alpha   90.00
_cell.angle_beta   90.00
_cell.angle_gamma   90.00
#
_symmetry.space_group_name_H-M   'P 1'
#
loop_
_entity.id
_entity.type
_entity.pdbx_description
1 polymer ?
#
loop_
_entity_poly.entity_id
_entity_poly.type
_entity_poly.pdbx_seq_one_letter_code
_entity_poly.pdbx_strand_id
1 'polypeptide(L)'
;MSGNVNANSGTLNNVTINQNCRILGKLSANQIEGDIVKTVGKAFPRNGSYASGTITVTVYDDQAFDRQIVVPPVLFRGGKHENFNSNNQQSYWYSTCKLQVLKNGQEIFQQPATDVSRVFSSVIDMPAGHGHVTLTFNVSSYGANNWTPTTSISDLLVVVMKKSTAGISIS
;
A
#
# COMPACT_ATOMS: atom_id res chain seq x y z
N MET A 1 42.55 18.59 -14.30
CA MET A 1 42.96 17.90 -15.54
C MET A 1 41.73 17.32 -16.20
N SER A 2 41.59 17.49 -17.52
CA SER A 2 40.48 16.91 -18.31
C SER A 2 41.08 16.05 -19.42
N GLY A 3 40.49 14.90 -19.68
CA GLY A 3 40.90 13.96 -20.72
C GLY A 3 39.69 13.37 -21.43
N ASN A 4 39.89 12.88 -22.65
CA ASN A 4 38.88 12.22 -23.44
C ASN A 4 39.23 10.73 -23.61
N VAL A 5 38.23 9.87 -23.43
CA VAL A 5 38.33 8.44 -23.73
C VAL A 5 37.41 8.17 -24.91
N ASN A 6 37.99 7.71 -26.03
CA ASN A 6 37.25 7.24 -27.19
C ASN A 6 37.49 5.73 -27.35
N ALA A 7 36.43 4.94 -27.18
CA ALA A 7 36.48 3.48 -27.26
C ALA A 7 35.20 2.96 -27.89
N ASN A 8 35.32 1.96 -28.77
CA ASN A 8 34.19 1.30 -29.40
C ASN A 8 33.64 0.13 -28.54
N SER A 9 34.45 -0.41 -27.61
CA SER A 9 34.08 -1.46 -26.68
C SER A 9 35.04 -1.52 -25.49
N GLY A 10 34.64 -2.16 -24.40
CA GLY A 10 35.49 -2.38 -23.22
C GLY A 10 34.71 -2.79 -21.98
N THR A 11 35.45 -3.17 -20.94
CA THR A 11 34.92 -3.48 -19.61
C THR A 11 35.57 -2.54 -18.60
N LEU A 12 34.75 -1.86 -17.80
CA LEU A 12 35.22 -0.94 -16.76
C LEU A 12 34.77 -1.44 -15.40
N ASN A 13 35.69 -1.48 -14.45
CA ASN A 13 35.43 -1.87 -13.06
C ASN A 13 35.55 -0.66 -12.13
N ASN A 14 34.69 -0.59 -11.12
CA ASN A 14 34.73 0.44 -10.06
C ASN A 14 34.62 1.88 -10.56
N VAL A 15 33.73 2.10 -11.52
CA VAL A 15 33.52 3.43 -12.09
C VAL A 15 32.67 4.27 -11.13
N THR A 16 33.29 5.29 -10.55
CA THR A 16 32.53 6.36 -9.89
C THR A 16 32.34 7.48 -10.89
N ILE A 17 31.09 7.73 -11.26
CA ILE A 17 30.75 8.88 -12.08
C ILE A 17 30.32 9.97 -11.11
N ASN A 18 31.25 10.86 -10.78
CA ASN A 18 31.00 11.95 -9.83
C ASN A 18 29.98 12.98 -10.34
N GLN A 19 29.61 12.91 -11.62
CA GLN A 19 28.72 13.82 -12.34
C GLN A 19 27.74 13.00 -13.19
N ASN A 20 27.23 13.55 -14.29
CA ASN A 20 26.24 12.86 -15.12
C ASN A 20 26.84 11.74 -15.96
N CYS A 21 26.14 10.62 -16.05
CA CYS A 21 26.38 9.56 -17.03
C CYS A 21 25.36 9.68 -18.16
N ARG A 22 25.81 9.78 -19.42
CA ARG A 22 24.92 9.78 -20.60
C ARG A 22 25.21 8.56 -21.48
N ILE A 23 24.27 7.62 -21.49
CA ILE A 23 24.29 6.43 -22.34
C ILE A 23 23.46 6.74 -23.60
N LEU A 24 24.08 6.80 -24.78
CA LEU A 24 23.35 7.01 -26.05
C LEU A 24 22.70 5.71 -26.59
N GLY A 25 22.99 4.56 -25.97
CA GLY A 25 22.45 3.23 -26.29
C GLY A 25 21.56 2.65 -25.17
N LYS A 26 21.45 1.31 -25.10
CA LYS A 26 20.70 0.61 -24.04
C LYS A 26 21.59 0.37 -22.81
N LEU A 27 21.11 0.77 -21.63
CA LEU A 27 21.70 0.36 -20.35
C LEU A 27 21.00 -0.91 -19.88
N SER A 28 21.67 -2.04 -20.06
CA SER A 28 21.27 -3.29 -19.41
C SER A 28 22.00 -3.37 -18.09
N ALA A 29 21.31 -3.02 -17.01
CA ALA A 29 21.85 -3.07 -15.67
C ALA A 29 21.15 -4.20 -14.89
N ASN A 30 21.95 -5.14 -14.41
CA ASN A 30 21.45 -6.24 -13.59
C ASN A 30 21.21 -5.82 -12.13
N GLN A 31 21.94 -4.81 -11.64
CA GLN A 31 21.87 -4.34 -10.25
C GLN A 31 21.97 -2.81 -10.24
N ILE A 32 21.03 -2.17 -9.54
CA ILE A 32 20.95 -0.71 -9.32
C ILE A 32 20.75 -0.49 -7.83
N GLU A 33 21.59 0.34 -7.21
CA GLU A 33 21.40 0.80 -5.83
C GLU A 33 20.61 2.14 -5.82
N GLY A 34 19.44 2.14 -5.18
CA GLY A 34 18.38 3.16 -5.27
C GLY A 34 17.05 2.50 -5.65
N ASP A 35 15.91 3.06 -5.24
CA ASP A 35 14.68 2.26 -5.26
C ASP A 35 13.99 2.21 -6.63
N ILE A 36 13.93 0.99 -7.19
CA ILE A 36 13.10 0.62 -8.34
C ILE A 36 11.65 0.37 -7.86
N VAL A 37 11.51 -0.27 -6.70
CA VAL A 37 10.27 -0.52 -5.96
C VAL A 37 10.58 -0.50 -4.46
N LYS A 38 9.82 0.26 -3.67
CA LYS A 38 9.79 0.20 -2.19
C LYS A 38 8.50 -0.48 -1.75
N THR A 39 8.58 -1.41 -0.81
CA THR A 39 7.40 -2.07 -0.25
C THR A 39 7.41 -1.99 1.26
N VAL A 40 6.26 -1.68 1.86
CA VAL A 40 6.07 -1.74 3.32
C VAL A 40 4.82 -2.56 3.65
N GLY A 41 4.95 -3.44 4.64
CA GLY A 41 3.86 -4.26 5.17
C GLY A 41 3.66 -3.99 6.67
N LYS A 42 2.41 -3.94 7.13
CA LYS A 42 2.10 -3.76 8.56
C LYS A 42 0.74 -4.34 8.92
N ALA A 43 0.70 -5.13 10.00
CA ALA A 43 -0.55 -5.58 10.58
C ALA A 43 -1.35 -4.42 11.18
N PHE A 44 -2.67 -4.44 11.00
CA PHE A 44 -3.55 -3.45 11.62
C PHE A 44 -3.52 -3.56 13.15
N PRO A 45 -3.50 -2.42 13.87
CA PRO A 45 -3.63 -2.43 15.33
C PRO A 45 -4.88 -3.18 15.78
N ARG A 46 -4.77 -3.91 16.88
CA ARG A 46 -5.87 -4.69 17.47
C ARG A 46 -6.12 -4.26 18.90
N ASN A 47 -7.39 -4.28 19.30
CA ASN A 47 -7.79 -4.22 20.70
C ASN A 47 -8.29 -5.63 21.07
N GLY A 48 -7.48 -6.37 21.83
CA GLY A 48 -7.70 -7.80 22.03
C GLY A 48 -7.70 -8.56 20.71
N SER A 49 -8.81 -9.23 20.41
CA SER A 49 -8.93 -10.08 19.22
C SER A 49 -9.44 -9.37 17.97
N TYR A 50 -9.88 -8.11 18.02
CA TYR A 50 -10.48 -7.40 16.88
C TYR A 50 -9.68 -6.18 16.42
N ALA A 51 -9.82 -5.84 15.14
CA ALA A 51 -9.06 -4.74 14.52
C ALA A 51 -9.59 -3.37 14.97
N SER A 52 -8.71 -2.53 15.50
CA SER A 52 -9.07 -1.20 15.98
C SER A 52 -7.83 -0.32 16.05
N GLY A 53 -7.79 0.75 15.26
CA GLY A 53 -6.73 1.75 15.30
C GLY A 53 -6.38 2.30 13.93
N THR A 54 -5.21 2.91 13.83
CA THR A 54 -4.78 3.66 12.66
C THR A 54 -3.40 3.22 12.20
N ILE A 55 -3.23 3.09 10.87
CA ILE A 55 -1.91 3.06 10.22
C ILE A 55 -1.78 4.29 9.35
N THR A 56 -0.65 4.98 9.46
CA THR A 56 -0.27 6.08 8.56
C THR A 56 0.94 5.66 7.73
N VAL A 57 0.83 5.81 6.42
CA VAL A 57 1.91 5.59 5.45
C VAL A 57 2.21 6.93 4.80
N THR A 58 3.44 7.41 4.94
CA THR A 58 3.91 8.61 4.27
C THR A 58 4.94 8.21 3.21
N VAL A 59 4.63 8.52 1.96
CA VAL A 59 5.56 8.39 0.84
C VAL A 59 6.13 9.79 0.61
N TYR A 60 7.41 9.97 0.97
CA TYR A 60 8.13 11.22 0.79
C TYR A 60 8.36 11.47 -0.69
N ASP A 61 8.29 12.73 -1.09
CA ASP A 61 8.56 13.24 -2.44
C ASP A 61 10.04 13.60 -2.56
N ASP A 62 10.87 12.57 -2.53
CA ASP A 62 12.33 12.63 -2.41
C ASP A 62 13.04 12.19 -3.70
N GLN A 63 12.29 11.83 -4.73
CA GLN A 63 12.81 11.29 -5.98
C GLN A 63 12.37 12.16 -7.17
N ALA A 64 13.26 12.35 -8.15
CA ALA A 64 13.00 13.17 -9.33
C ALA A 64 12.20 12.44 -10.44
N PHE A 65 11.47 11.38 -10.10
CA PHE A 65 10.68 10.59 -11.05
C PHE A 65 9.31 10.24 -10.48
N ASP A 66 8.31 10.17 -11.37
CA ASP A 66 6.96 9.78 -11.01
C ASP A 66 6.94 8.39 -10.39
N ARG A 67 6.11 8.26 -9.36
CA ARG A 67 5.88 7.00 -8.69
C ARG A 67 4.41 6.63 -8.74
N GLN A 68 4.16 5.36 -8.58
CA GLN A 68 2.84 4.81 -8.40
C GLN A 68 2.80 4.08 -7.08
N ILE A 69 1.82 4.43 -6.26
CA ILE A 69 1.55 3.78 -4.97
C ILE A 69 0.43 2.78 -5.23
N VAL A 70 0.72 1.50 -5.06
CA VAL A 70 -0.24 0.41 -5.15
C VAL A 70 -0.54 -0.06 -3.73
N VAL A 71 -1.82 -0.08 -3.39
CA VAL A 71 -2.36 -0.76 -2.20
C VAL A 71 -3.04 -2.03 -2.70
N PRO A 72 -2.40 -3.20 -2.58
CA PRO A 72 -3.04 -4.47 -2.89
C PRO A 72 -4.29 -4.71 -2.00
N PRO A 73 -5.11 -5.71 -2.33
CA PRO A 73 -6.35 -5.98 -1.62
C PRO A 73 -6.21 -6.06 -0.08
N VAL A 74 -6.81 -5.10 0.61
CA VAL A 74 -7.06 -5.14 2.05
C VAL A 74 -8.45 -5.71 2.26
N LEU A 75 -8.51 -6.95 2.70
CA LEU A 75 -9.76 -7.67 2.95
C LEU A 75 -10.20 -7.45 4.40
N PHE A 76 -11.47 -7.10 4.60
CA PHE A 76 -12.02 -6.91 5.95
C PHE A 76 -13.44 -7.42 6.05
N ARG A 77 -13.81 -7.92 7.24
CA ARG A 77 -15.10 -8.53 7.52
C ARG A 77 -15.46 -8.40 8.99
N GLY A 78 -16.75 -8.25 9.26
CA GLY A 78 -17.31 -8.50 10.58
C GLY A 78 -17.75 -9.97 10.74
N GLY A 79 -18.80 -10.19 11.53
CA GLY A 79 -19.27 -11.54 11.84
C GLY A 79 -20.76 -11.56 12.15
N LYS A 80 -21.45 -12.58 11.64
CA LYS A 80 -22.80 -12.93 12.09
C LYS A 80 -22.65 -13.95 13.21
N HIS A 81 -23.45 -13.76 14.25
CA HIS A 81 -23.45 -14.62 15.41
C HIS A 81 -24.87 -15.07 15.71
N GLU A 82 -25.00 -16.28 16.21
CA GLU A 82 -26.26 -16.93 16.45
C GLU A 82 -26.34 -17.32 17.93
N ASN A 83 -27.49 -17.10 18.54
CA ASN A 83 -27.76 -17.50 19.92
C ASN A 83 -29.14 -18.16 19.99
N PHE A 84 -29.27 -19.18 20.82
CA PHE A 84 -30.54 -19.86 21.08
C PHE A 84 -30.93 -19.63 22.53
N ASN A 85 -32.15 -19.16 22.77
CA ASN A 85 -32.66 -19.04 24.14
C ASN A 85 -33.12 -20.40 24.70
N SER A 86 -33.53 -20.43 25.98
CA SER A 86 -34.04 -21.64 26.64
C SER A 86 -35.28 -22.26 25.97
N ASN A 87 -36.00 -21.49 25.15
CA ASN A 87 -37.17 -21.93 24.38
C ASN A 87 -36.80 -22.33 22.94
N ASN A 88 -35.51 -22.53 22.65
CA ASN A 88 -34.97 -22.89 21.35
C ASN A 88 -35.26 -21.87 20.23
N GLN A 89 -35.55 -20.61 20.60
CA GLN A 89 -35.74 -19.51 19.65
C GLN A 89 -34.38 -18.91 19.29
N GLN A 90 -34.12 -18.79 17.99
CA GLN A 90 -32.87 -18.27 17.46
C GLN A 90 -32.89 -16.74 17.41
N SER A 91 -31.78 -16.13 17.81
CA SER A 91 -31.51 -14.70 17.70
C SER A 91 -30.16 -14.48 17.03
N TYR A 92 -30.01 -13.34 16.36
CA TYR A 92 -28.81 -12.96 15.63
C TYR A 92 -28.28 -11.62 16.11
N TRP A 93 -26.97 -11.50 16.13
CA TRP A 93 -26.31 -10.22 16.29
C TRP A 93 -25.10 -10.15 15.38
N TYR A 94 -24.66 -8.93 15.08
CA TYR A 94 -23.60 -8.68 14.11
C TYR A 94 -22.45 -7.92 14.74
N SER A 95 -21.24 -8.34 14.38
CA SER A 95 -20.03 -7.53 14.45
C SER A 95 -19.82 -6.85 13.11
N THR A 96 -19.36 -5.60 13.12
CA THR A 96 -19.04 -4.83 11.92
C THR A 96 -17.60 -4.38 11.98
N CYS A 97 -16.85 -4.61 10.91
CA CYS A 97 -15.54 -4.03 10.66
C CYS A 97 -15.70 -2.88 9.67
N LYS A 98 -15.29 -1.67 10.04
CA LYS A 98 -15.31 -0.51 9.13
C LYS A 98 -13.88 -0.12 8.82
N LEU A 99 -13.57 -0.04 7.52
CA LEU A 99 -12.33 0.53 7.02
C LEU A 99 -12.61 1.88 6.39
N GLN A 100 -11.84 2.89 6.81
CA GLN A 100 -11.79 4.21 6.21
C GLN A 100 -10.36 4.46 5.73
N VAL A 101 -10.22 4.97 4.51
CA VAL A 101 -8.93 5.33 3.92
C VAL A 101 -8.98 6.78 3.49
N LEU A 102 -7.97 7.54 3.93
CA LEU A 102 -7.77 8.93 3.55
C LEU A 102 -6.48 9.08 2.76
N LYS A 103 -6.51 9.88 1.70
CA LYS A 103 -5.34 10.37 0.98
C LYS A 103 -5.19 11.85 1.28
N ASN A 104 -4.06 12.24 1.88
CA ASN A 104 -3.76 13.62 2.25
C ASN A 104 -4.90 14.29 3.06
N GLY A 105 -5.51 13.52 3.97
CA GLY A 105 -6.64 13.98 4.78
C GLY A 105 -8.01 13.94 4.10
N GLN A 106 -8.08 13.68 2.79
CA GLN A 106 -9.34 13.51 2.07
C GLN A 106 -9.77 12.04 2.06
N GLU A 107 -11.01 11.74 2.45
CA GLU A 107 -11.55 10.39 2.38
C GLU A 107 -11.66 9.91 0.92
N ILE A 108 -11.09 8.74 0.65
CA ILE A 108 -11.15 8.08 -0.67
C ILE A 108 -11.89 6.74 -0.62
N PHE A 109 -12.14 6.22 0.59
CA PHE A 109 -12.91 5.01 0.80
C PHE A 109 -13.43 4.97 2.24
N GLN A 110 -14.69 4.61 2.41
CA GLN A 110 -15.24 4.27 3.72
C GLN A 110 -16.35 3.26 3.53
N GLN A 111 -16.15 2.04 4.04
CA GLN A 111 -17.20 1.02 4.01
C GLN A 111 -17.23 0.19 5.30
N PRO A 112 -18.43 -0.07 5.83
CA PRO A 112 -18.64 -1.09 6.86
C PRO A 112 -18.86 -2.47 6.23
N ALA A 113 -18.30 -3.51 6.85
CA ALA A 113 -18.50 -4.91 6.54
C ALA A 113 -19.09 -5.62 7.76
N THR A 114 -20.31 -6.17 7.63
CA THR A 114 -20.95 -7.04 8.62
C THR A 114 -20.52 -8.48 8.37
N ASP A 115 -21.42 -9.35 7.97
CA ASP A 115 -21.20 -10.77 7.69
C ASP A 115 -20.67 -11.06 6.28
N VAL A 116 -20.53 -10.04 5.42
CA VAL A 116 -19.95 -10.16 4.08
C VAL A 116 -18.60 -9.46 4.02
N SER A 117 -17.60 -10.12 3.43
CA SER A 117 -16.27 -9.55 3.24
C SER A 117 -16.31 -8.38 2.26
N ARG A 118 -15.55 -7.33 2.56
CA ARG A 118 -15.30 -6.21 1.66
C ARG A 118 -13.81 -6.06 1.41
N VAL A 119 -13.49 -5.34 0.34
CA VAL A 119 -12.11 -5.14 -0.12
C VAL A 119 -11.85 -3.67 -0.40
N PHE A 120 -10.68 -3.20 -0.02
CA PHE A 120 -10.09 -1.97 -0.53
C PHE A 120 -8.84 -2.31 -1.33
N SER A 121 -8.72 -1.76 -2.54
CA SER A 121 -7.52 -1.81 -3.37
C SER A 121 -7.45 -0.51 -4.13
N SER A 122 -6.24 0.00 -4.35
CA SER A 122 -6.07 1.27 -5.05
C SER A 122 -4.71 1.37 -5.73
N VAL A 123 -4.71 2.09 -6.84
CA VAL A 123 -3.51 2.53 -7.53
C VAL A 123 -3.56 4.05 -7.55
N ILE A 124 -2.56 4.68 -6.93
CA ILE A 124 -2.50 6.12 -6.72
C ILE A 124 -1.26 6.64 -7.42
N ASP A 125 -1.47 7.50 -8.40
CA ASP A 125 -0.39 8.22 -9.03
C ASP A 125 0.20 9.26 -8.07
N MET A 126 1.53 9.29 -8.01
CA MET A 126 2.33 10.25 -7.25
C MET A 126 3.36 10.89 -8.19
N PRO A 127 2.96 11.93 -8.93
CA PRO A 127 3.89 12.70 -9.76
C PRO A 127 4.99 13.34 -8.91
N ALA A 128 6.22 13.38 -9.41
CA ALA A 128 7.34 14.00 -8.69
C ALA A 128 7.14 15.53 -8.57
N GLY A 129 7.47 16.09 -7.41
CA GLY A 129 7.40 17.55 -7.15
C GLY A 129 6.02 18.06 -6.72
N HIS A 130 5.04 17.19 -6.53
CA HIS A 130 3.68 17.54 -6.08
C HIS A 130 3.48 17.36 -4.56
N GLY A 131 4.55 17.08 -3.82
CA GLY A 131 4.53 16.91 -2.38
C GLY A 131 4.25 15.47 -1.95
N HIS A 132 4.40 15.24 -0.65
CA HIS A 132 4.30 13.91 -0.07
C HIS A 132 2.87 13.38 -0.16
N VAL A 133 2.73 12.06 -0.35
CA VAL A 133 1.44 11.39 -0.24
C VAL A 133 1.37 10.71 1.11
N THR A 134 0.34 11.04 1.89
CA THR A 134 0.03 10.38 3.15
C THR A 134 -1.27 9.60 3.00
N LEU A 135 -1.20 8.29 3.22
CA LEU A 135 -2.35 7.41 3.31
C LEU A 135 -2.60 7.07 4.77
N THR A 136 -3.83 7.34 5.23
CA THR A 136 -4.26 7.02 6.59
C THR A 136 -5.36 5.96 6.51
N PHE A 137 -5.11 4.82 7.16
CA PHE A 137 -6.03 3.70 7.22
C PHE A 137 -6.58 3.60 8.64
N ASN A 138 -7.85 3.93 8.82
CA ASN A 138 -8.55 3.80 10.08
C ASN A 138 -9.42 2.56 10.04
N VAL A 139 -9.16 1.62 10.94
CA VAL A 139 -10.02 0.44 11.15
C VAL A 139 -10.73 0.58 12.48
N SER A 140 -12.03 0.31 12.49
CA SER A 140 -12.84 0.27 13.71
C SER A 140 -13.75 -0.94 13.68
N SER A 141 -13.91 -1.58 14.83
CA SER A 141 -14.81 -2.72 14.99
C SER A 141 -15.88 -2.42 16.03
N TYR A 142 -17.13 -2.76 15.73
CA TYR A 142 -18.26 -2.62 16.66
C TYR A 142 -19.06 -3.92 16.70
N GLY A 143 -19.51 -4.31 17.90
CA GLY A 143 -20.47 -5.39 18.09
C GLY A 143 -21.82 -4.81 18.48
N ALA A 144 -22.90 -5.36 17.92
CA ALA A 144 -24.25 -4.99 18.32
C ALA A 144 -24.44 -5.14 19.84
N ASN A 145 -25.25 -4.27 20.44
CA ASN A 145 -25.54 -4.25 21.87
C ASN A 145 -24.29 -4.13 22.78
N ASN A 146 -23.23 -3.46 22.31
CA ASN A 146 -21.94 -3.32 23.00
C ASN A 146 -21.23 -4.65 23.29
N TRP A 147 -21.53 -5.70 22.53
CA TRP A 147 -20.82 -6.96 22.67
C TRP A 147 -19.41 -6.84 22.09
N THR A 148 -18.47 -7.63 22.64
CA THR A 148 -17.10 -7.70 22.13
C THR A 148 -17.14 -8.07 20.64
N PRO A 149 -16.62 -7.23 19.74
CA PRO A 149 -16.65 -7.50 18.30
C PRO A 149 -15.79 -8.71 17.94
N THR A 150 -16.25 -9.48 16.95
CA THR A 150 -15.43 -10.47 16.24
C THR A 150 -15.29 -10.03 14.79
N THR A 151 -14.13 -9.49 14.46
CA THR A 151 -13.83 -8.95 13.13
C THR A 151 -12.46 -9.38 12.63
N SER A 152 -12.28 -9.37 11.32
CA SER A 152 -11.01 -9.65 10.66
C SER A 152 -10.67 -8.56 9.65
N ILE A 153 -9.37 -8.32 9.52
CA ILE A 153 -8.77 -7.50 8.47
C ILE A 153 -7.41 -8.13 8.13
N SER A 154 -7.07 -8.19 6.85
CA SER A 154 -5.74 -8.60 6.41
C SER A 154 -4.70 -7.54 6.76
N ASP A 155 -3.43 -7.90 6.74
CA ASP A 155 -2.35 -6.92 6.88
C ASP A 155 -2.39 -5.91 5.72
N LEU A 156 -1.89 -4.70 5.99
CA LEU A 156 -1.69 -3.68 4.98
C LEU A 156 -0.38 -3.96 4.25
N LEU A 157 -0.42 -3.94 2.92
CA LEU A 157 0.75 -3.88 2.06
C LEU A 157 0.66 -2.58 1.23
N VAL A 158 1.77 -1.86 1.11
CA VAL A 158 1.87 -0.70 0.21
C VAL A 158 3.15 -0.86 -0.61
N VAL A 159 2.99 -0.78 -1.93
CA VAL A 159 4.07 -0.88 -2.90
C VAL A 159 4.20 0.47 -3.58
N VAL A 160 5.40 1.03 -3.62
CA VAL A 160 5.73 2.28 -4.30
C VAL A 160 6.74 1.95 -5.38
N MET A 161 6.37 2.13 -6.63
CA MET A 161 7.24 1.80 -7.76
C MET A 161 7.45 3.01 -8.65
N LYS A 162 8.60 3.08 -9.32
CA LYS A 162 8.80 4.05 -10.39
C LYS A 162 7.75 3.82 -11.47
N LYS A 163 7.04 4.88 -11.88
CA LYS A 163 6.10 4.83 -12.99
C LYS A 163 6.91 4.80 -14.28
N SER A 164 7.05 3.63 -14.90
CA SER A 164 7.71 3.45 -16.20
C SER A 164 6.75 2.82 -17.19
N THR A 165 6.68 3.39 -18.40
CA THR A 165 5.86 2.91 -19.52
C THR A 165 6.71 2.32 -20.66
N ALA A 166 8.04 2.31 -20.53
CA ALA A 166 8.91 1.78 -21.57
C ALA A 166 9.10 0.27 -21.43
N GLY A 167 8.91 -0.48 -22.53
CA GLY A 167 9.22 -1.90 -22.62
C GLY A 167 8.09 -2.87 -22.26
N ILE A 168 6.88 -2.38 -21.96
CA ILE A 168 5.68 -3.20 -21.72
C ILE A 168 4.60 -2.79 -22.73
N SER A 169 4.17 -3.71 -23.58
CA SER A 169 3.00 -3.56 -24.45
C SER A 169 1.83 -4.35 -23.87
N ILE A 170 0.64 -3.75 -23.86
CA ILE A 170 -0.62 -4.40 -23.50
C ILE A 170 -1.45 -4.44 -24.79
N SER A 171 -1.88 -5.64 -25.20
CA SER A 171 -2.75 -5.88 -26.36
C SER A 171 -4.07 -6.46 -25.90
#